data_AF-A0A7Y6MDP0-F1
#
_entry.id   AF-A0A7Y6MDP0-F1
#
_cell.length_a   1.000
_cell.length_b   1.000
_cell.length_c   1.000
_cell.angle_alpha   90.00
_cell.angle_beta   90.00
_cell.angle_gamma   90.00
#
_symmetry.space_group_name_H-M   'P 1'
#
loop_
_entity.id
_entity.type
_entity.pdbx_description
1 polymer ?
#
loop_
_entity_poly.entity_id
_entity_poly.type
_entity_poly.pdbx_seq_one_letter_code
_entity_poly.pdbx_strand_id
1 'polypeptide(L)'
;MTDPQTGSWFARRPRAPQAPDRVILRICARVAPRDKRVHVANMPLGGVEVWVDGNGDRWVHYHRMARELRLAGWFTEVTAERLMVLGWSSECLVHRARMLDAALAGRLSDYSRTARSAFALGTRLREEKVPADEIATRVRDHVGRELRWPDRLAELDGLERTASLEALRLRLAQVAGLEAKVSRRCAEHLTLASQVVMSLVGPDAGRSARSWTRAPGRLIGLTERMVAASVPNRPEVPRPETVTVARRDLAETPR
;
A
#
# COMPACT_ATOMS: atom_id res chain seq x y z
N MET A 1 -8.07 14.79 -45.43
CA MET A 1 -7.67 15.50 -44.20
C MET A 1 -8.81 15.29 -43.21
N THR A 2 -8.75 14.19 -42.47
CA THR A 2 -9.84 13.66 -41.64
C THR A 2 -9.34 13.63 -40.21
N ASP A 3 -10.06 14.36 -39.36
CA ASP A 3 -9.79 14.59 -37.95
C ASP A 3 -10.05 13.29 -37.14
N PRO A 4 -9.08 12.75 -36.36
CA PRO A 4 -9.34 11.59 -35.51
C PRO A 4 -9.82 12.03 -34.11
N GLN A 5 -10.78 12.96 -34.05
CA GLN A 5 -11.52 13.31 -32.83
C GLN A 5 -12.88 12.59 -32.73
N THR A 6 -12.99 11.41 -33.32
CA THR A 6 -14.22 10.63 -33.30
C THR A 6 -14.32 9.79 -32.02
N GLY A 7 -14.91 10.40 -30.99
CA GLY A 7 -15.83 9.71 -30.08
C GLY A 7 -15.22 9.08 -28.84
N SER A 8 -14.89 9.90 -27.84
CA SER A 8 -15.13 9.47 -26.46
C SER A 8 -16.65 9.33 -26.29
N TRP A 9 -17.14 8.09 -26.31
CA TRP A 9 -18.56 7.75 -26.09
C TRP A 9 -19.07 8.15 -24.67
N PHE A 10 -18.28 8.87 -23.88
CA PHE A 10 -18.44 9.06 -22.43
C PHE A 10 -18.60 10.52 -21.98
N ALA A 11 -19.15 11.40 -22.82
CA ALA A 11 -19.56 12.75 -22.40
C ALA A 11 -20.77 12.73 -21.44
N ARG A 12 -20.67 12.04 -20.29
CA ARG A 12 -21.46 12.33 -19.09
C ARG A 12 -20.67 13.27 -18.20
N ARG A 13 -21.36 14.24 -17.60
CA ARG A 13 -20.80 15.26 -16.71
C ARG A 13 -19.69 14.69 -15.81
N PRO A 14 -18.54 15.36 -15.66
CA PRO A 14 -17.50 14.92 -14.76
C PRO A 14 -18.06 14.88 -13.33
N ARG A 15 -18.23 13.67 -12.79
CA ARG A 15 -18.46 13.47 -11.36
C ARG A 15 -17.18 13.90 -10.64
N ALA A 16 -17.31 14.51 -9.46
CA ALA A 16 -16.14 14.87 -8.66
C ALA A 16 -15.24 13.63 -8.47
N PRO A 17 -13.91 13.76 -8.66
CA PRO A 17 -13.00 12.63 -8.59
C PRO A 17 -13.07 11.98 -7.21
N GLN A 18 -13.34 10.68 -7.20
CA GLN A 18 -13.43 9.89 -5.98
C GLN A 18 -12.04 9.63 -5.40
N ALA A 19 -11.97 9.20 -4.14
CA ALA A 19 -10.70 8.88 -3.49
C ALA A 19 -9.84 7.87 -4.29
N PRO A 20 -10.41 6.78 -4.87
CA PRO A 20 -9.66 5.87 -5.75
C PRO A 20 -9.04 6.56 -6.96
N ASP A 21 -9.78 7.43 -7.64
CA ASP A 21 -9.34 8.15 -8.85
C ASP A 21 -8.09 8.99 -8.57
N ARG A 22 -8.09 9.71 -7.44
CA ARG A 22 -6.96 10.56 -7.02
C ARG A 22 -5.71 9.75 -6.72
N VAL A 23 -5.87 8.56 -6.15
CA VAL A 23 -4.74 7.68 -5.81
C VAL A 23 -4.19 7.00 -7.06
N ILE A 24 -5.06 6.49 -7.94
CA ILE A 24 -4.67 5.93 -9.23
C ILE A 24 -3.92 6.97 -10.05
N LEU A 25 -4.47 8.20 -10.15
CA LEU A 25 -3.82 9.30 -10.84
C LEU A 25 -2.44 9.60 -10.26
N ARG A 26 -2.29 9.66 -8.93
CA ARG A 26 -1.01 9.94 -8.25
C ARG A 26 0.05 8.89 -8.58
N ILE A 27 -0.31 7.61 -8.50
CA ILE A 27 0.59 6.49 -8.79
C ILE A 27 1.02 6.50 -10.25
N CYS A 28 0.06 6.68 -11.17
CA CYS A 28 0.34 6.71 -12.60
C CYS A 28 1.16 7.95 -13.00
N ALA A 29 0.82 9.14 -12.50
CA ALA A 29 1.52 10.38 -12.79
C ALA A 29 2.99 10.35 -12.36
N ARG A 30 3.32 9.68 -11.24
CA ARG A 30 4.70 9.51 -10.78
C ARG A 30 5.58 8.75 -11.78
N VAL A 31 5.02 7.80 -12.52
CA VAL A 31 5.76 6.98 -13.49
C VAL A 31 5.56 7.42 -14.95
N ALA A 32 4.66 8.36 -15.18
CA ALA A 32 4.50 9.00 -16.47
C ALA A 32 5.74 9.84 -16.82
N PRO A 33 6.04 10.01 -18.12
CA PRO A 33 6.98 11.02 -18.58
C PRO A 33 6.59 12.41 -18.08
N ARG A 34 7.58 13.25 -17.75
CA ARG A 34 7.34 14.58 -17.17
C ARG A 34 6.58 15.53 -18.10
N ASP A 35 6.69 15.30 -19.40
CA ASP A 35 6.07 16.06 -20.48
C ASP A 35 4.64 15.59 -20.80
N LYS A 36 4.18 14.47 -20.25
CA LYS A 36 2.87 13.88 -20.56
C LYS A 36 1.92 13.95 -19.39
N ARG A 37 0.67 14.35 -19.67
CA ARG A 37 -0.40 14.33 -18.67
C ARG A 37 -1.06 12.96 -18.61
N VAL A 38 -1.35 12.52 -17.39
CA VAL A 38 -2.16 11.33 -17.12
C VAL A 38 -3.58 11.78 -16.83
N HIS A 39 -4.53 11.07 -17.41
CA HIS A 39 -5.95 11.28 -17.22
C HIS A 39 -6.59 10.02 -16.66
N VAL A 40 -7.67 10.20 -15.89
CA VAL A 40 -8.45 9.11 -15.30
C VAL A 40 -9.93 9.38 -15.51
N ALA A 41 -10.69 8.34 -15.85
CA ALA A 41 -12.15 8.39 -15.92
C ALA A 41 -12.78 7.13 -15.33
N ASN A 42 -13.93 7.29 -14.68
CA ASN A 42 -14.71 6.18 -14.20
C ASN A 42 -15.41 5.46 -15.37
N MET A 43 -15.41 4.14 -15.34
CA MET A 43 -16.10 3.33 -16.35
C MET A 43 -17.56 3.05 -15.93
N PRO A 44 -18.50 2.92 -16.88
CA PRO A 44 -19.93 2.73 -16.57
C PRO A 44 -20.25 1.50 -15.73
N LEU A 45 -19.48 0.42 -15.91
CA LEU A 45 -19.66 -0.87 -15.23
C LEU A 45 -18.77 -1.01 -13.99
N GLY A 46 -18.17 0.09 -13.53
CA GLY A 46 -17.20 0.11 -12.45
C GLY A 46 -15.76 0.00 -12.96
N GLY A 47 -14.84 0.46 -12.12
CA GLY A 47 -13.42 0.59 -12.46
C GLY A 47 -13.05 1.96 -13.04
N VAL A 48 -11.76 2.12 -13.34
CA VAL A 48 -11.16 3.37 -13.80
C VAL A 48 -10.34 3.11 -15.06
N GLU A 49 -10.57 3.90 -16.08
CA GLU A 49 -9.76 3.98 -17.29
C GLU A 49 -8.69 5.06 -17.11
N VAL A 50 -7.47 4.76 -17.54
CA VAL A 50 -6.30 5.62 -17.48
C VAL A 50 -5.72 5.76 -18.89
N TRP A 51 -5.48 7.00 -19.32
CA TRP A 51 -4.80 7.28 -20.58
C TRP A 51 -3.79 8.42 -20.43
N VAL A 52 -2.86 8.48 -21.39
CA VAL A 52 -1.76 9.46 -21.41
C VAL A 52 -1.82 10.26 -22.72
N ASP A 53 -1.55 11.56 -22.65
CA ASP A 53 -1.50 12.43 -23.83
C ASP A 53 -0.38 12.05 -24.81
N GLY A 54 -0.62 12.31 -26.10
CA GLY A 54 0.35 12.19 -27.19
C GLY A 54 0.37 10.83 -27.89
N ASN A 55 0.96 10.81 -29.10
CA ASN A 55 1.00 9.63 -30.00
C ASN A 55 2.29 8.80 -29.89
N GLY A 56 3.07 8.97 -28.82
CA GLY A 56 4.29 8.17 -28.59
C GLY A 56 4.00 6.71 -28.17
N ASP A 57 5.04 5.96 -27.82
CA ASP A 57 4.93 4.59 -27.31
C ASP A 57 4.23 4.55 -25.94
N ARG A 58 2.90 4.58 -25.97
CA ARG A 58 2.00 4.55 -24.81
C ARG A 58 2.01 3.18 -24.13
N TRP A 59 2.33 2.12 -24.87
CA TRP A 59 2.34 0.75 -24.37
C TRP A 59 3.35 0.56 -23.23
N VAL A 60 4.59 1.03 -23.40
CA VAL A 60 5.61 0.94 -22.33
C VAL A 60 5.17 1.70 -21.08
N HIS A 61 4.52 2.85 -21.24
CA HIS A 61 4.03 3.64 -20.12
C HIS A 61 2.88 2.95 -19.39
N TYR A 62 1.90 2.39 -20.11
CA TYR A 62 0.80 1.65 -19.50
C TYR A 62 1.26 0.42 -18.75
N HIS A 63 2.27 -0.32 -19.24
CA HIS A 63 2.83 -1.45 -18.50
C HIS A 63 3.57 -1.02 -17.23
N ARG A 64 4.31 0.09 -17.26
CA ARG A 64 4.92 0.65 -16.04
C ARG A 64 3.87 1.07 -15.03
N MET A 65 2.82 1.78 -15.46
CA MET A 65 1.69 2.18 -14.61
C MET A 65 0.97 0.96 -14.02
N ALA A 66 0.63 -0.03 -14.85
CA ALA A 66 0.01 -1.28 -14.44
C ALA A 66 0.82 -2.00 -13.38
N ARG A 67 2.15 -2.09 -13.57
CA ARG A 67 3.06 -2.69 -12.57
C ARG A 67 2.94 -1.99 -11.22
N GLU A 68 2.97 -0.65 -11.19
CA GLU A 68 2.88 0.09 -9.93
C GLU A 68 1.53 -0.06 -9.24
N LEU A 69 0.44 -0.09 -10.00
CA LEU A 69 -0.90 -0.34 -9.46
C LEU A 69 -1.06 -1.77 -8.93
N ARG A 70 -0.50 -2.76 -9.62
CA ARG A 70 -0.46 -4.16 -9.15
C ARG A 70 0.34 -4.30 -7.85
N LEU A 71 1.46 -3.58 -7.69
CA LEU A 71 2.22 -3.53 -6.43
C LEU A 71 1.41 -2.93 -5.27
N ALA A 72 0.43 -2.08 -5.56
CA ALA A 72 -0.51 -1.54 -4.59
C ALA A 72 -1.74 -2.45 -4.33
N GLY A 73 -1.92 -3.52 -5.11
CA GLY A 73 -2.98 -4.51 -4.90
C GLY A 73 -4.12 -4.48 -5.93
N TRP A 74 -4.08 -3.57 -6.92
CA TRP A 74 -5.14 -3.49 -7.93
C TRP A 74 -4.99 -4.52 -9.04
N PHE A 75 -6.13 -4.98 -9.55
CA PHE A 75 -6.22 -5.66 -10.83
C PHE A 75 -6.19 -4.65 -11.97
N THR A 76 -5.36 -4.91 -12.98
CA THR A 76 -5.24 -4.03 -14.14
C THR A 76 -5.14 -4.80 -15.45
N GLU A 77 -5.78 -4.26 -16.48
CA GLU A 77 -5.68 -4.72 -17.87
C GLU A 77 -5.05 -3.62 -18.73
N VAL A 78 -4.11 -4.00 -19.59
CA VAL A 78 -3.41 -3.08 -20.49
C VAL A 78 -3.82 -3.42 -21.92
N THR A 79 -4.26 -2.40 -22.67
CA THR A 79 -4.45 -2.49 -24.12
C THR A 79 -3.47 -1.56 -24.83
N ALA A 80 -3.51 -1.51 -26.17
CA ALA A 80 -2.67 -0.60 -26.94
C ALA A 80 -2.95 0.89 -26.62
N GLU A 81 -4.21 1.22 -26.35
CA GLU A 81 -4.66 2.61 -26.23
C GLU A 81 -4.91 3.06 -24.80
N ARG A 82 -5.10 2.13 -23.86
CA ARG A 82 -5.54 2.44 -22.50
C ARG A 82 -5.11 1.42 -21.46
N LEU A 83 -5.11 1.87 -20.20
CA LEU A 83 -4.96 1.06 -19.00
C LEU A 83 -6.27 1.07 -18.23
N MET A 84 -6.80 -0.11 -17.89
CA MET A 84 -8.02 -0.25 -17.08
C MET A 84 -7.68 -0.79 -15.69
N VAL A 85 -8.32 -0.25 -14.67
CA VAL A 85 -8.20 -0.65 -13.26
C VAL A 85 -9.57 -1.14 -12.79
N LEU A 86 -9.72 -2.45 -12.58
CA LEU A 86 -11.05 -3.06 -12.40
C LEU A 86 -11.42 -3.32 -10.93
N GLY A 87 -10.51 -3.07 -9.98
CA GLY A 87 -10.74 -3.29 -8.56
C GLY A 87 -9.57 -3.98 -7.88
N TRP A 88 -9.80 -4.57 -6.72
CA TRP A 88 -8.77 -5.29 -5.96
C TRP A 88 -8.50 -6.68 -6.56
N SER A 89 -7.22 -7.09 -6.58
CA SER A 89 -6.81 -8.45 -6.95
C SER A 89 -6.28 -9.20 -5.74
N SER A 90 -6.82 -10.39 -5.48
CA SER A 90 -6.33 -11.27 -4.41
C SER A 90 -4.86 -11.61 -4.60
N GLU A 91 -4.44 -11.93 -5.84
CA GLU A 91 -3.05 -12.24 -6.17
C GLU A 91 -2.13 -11.05 -5.91
N CYS A 92 -2.53 -9.85 -6.34
CA CYS A 92 -1.74 -8.64 -6.12
C CYS A 92 -1.64 -8.27 -4.64
N LEU A 93 -2.71 -8.48 -3.87
CA LEU A 93 -2.71 -8.28 -2.42
C LEU A 93 -1.82 -9.29 -1.68
N VAL A 94 -1.82 -10.55 -2.11
CA VAL A 94 -0.89 -11.57 -1.58
C VAL A 94 0.55 -11.19 -1.87
N HIS A 95 0.84 -10.74 -3.10
CA HIS A 95 2.17 -10.28 -3.46
C HIS A 95 2.60 -9.07 -2.60
N ARG A 96 1.72 -8.09 -2.42
CA ARG A 96 1.98 -6.93 -1.57
C ARG A 96 2.25 -7.32 -0.12
N ALA A 97 1.46 -8.23 0.46
CA ALA A 97 1.69 -8.73 1.81
C ALA A 97 3.10 -9.35 1.94
N ARG A 98 3.50 -10.20 0.98
CA ARG A 98 4.85 -10.79 0.96
C ARG A 98 5.96 -9.74 0.89
N MET A 99 5.78 -8.68 0.10
CA MET A 99 6.77 -7.59 0.04
C MET A 99 6.89 -6.83 1.36
N LEU A 100 5.76 -6.57 2.03
CA LEU A 100 5.73 -5.89 3.32
C LEU A 100 6.39 -6.76 4.40
N ASP A 101 6.09 -8.06 4.44
CA ASP A 101 6.72 -9.01 5.35
C ASP A 101 8.24 -9.10 5.11
N ALA A 102 8.68 -9.19 3.84
CA ALA A 102 10.10 -9.20 3.49
C ALA A 102 10.81 -7.89 3.91
N ALA A 103 10.13 -6.74 3.80
CA ALA A 103 10.67 -5.48 4.27
C ALA A 103 10.86 -5.45 5.79
N LEU A 104 9.86 -5.96 6.53
CA LEU A 104 9.88 -6.07 8.00
C LEU A 104 10.98 -7.02 8.48
N ALA A 105 11.18 -8.15 7.80
CA ALA A 105 12.21 -9.12 8.13
C ALA A 105 13.61 -8.62 7.73
N GLY A 106 13.72 -7.88 6.63
CA GLY A 106 14.98 -7.38 6.07
C GLY A 106 15.35 -5.98 6.53
N ARG A 107 15.29 -4.99 5.63
CA ARG A 107 15.86 -3.64 5.85
C ARG A 107 15.30 -2.94 7.10
N LEU A 108 14.03 -3.19 7.46
CA LEU A 108 13.35 -2.53 8.58
C LEU A 108 13.65 -3.17 9.95
N SER A 109 14.38 -4.29 9.99
CA SER A 109 14.89 -4.85 11.24
C SER A 109 16.32 -4.39 11.54
N ASP A 110 17.04 -3.82 10.56
CA ASP A 110 18.45 -3.44 10.67
C ASP A 110 18.63 -1.97 11.10
N TYR A 111 18.46 -1.72 12.40
CA TYR A 111 18.68 -0.40 13.01
C TYR A 111 20.15 0.00 13.03
N SER A 112 21.06 -0.96 13.17
CA SER A 112 22.52 -0.73 13.18
C SER A 112 23.01 -0.13 11.87
N ARG A 113 22.50 -0.60 10.73
CA ARG A 113 22.78 0.03 9.43
C ARG A 113 22.27 1.46 9.35
N THR A 114 21.07 1.74 9.86
CA THR A 114 20.53 3.11 9.89
C THR A 114 21.39 4.03 10.75
N ALA A 115 21.80 3.60 11.95
CA ALA A 115 22.69 4.38 12.81
C ALA A 115 24.04 4.67 12.14
N ARG A 116 24.68 3.66 11.53
CA ARG A 116 25.95 3.84 10.80
C ARG A 116 25.83 4.80 9.62
N SER A 117 24.77 4.66 8.82
CA SER A 117 24.52 5.55 7.67
C SER A 117 24.29 6.99 8.12
N ALA A 118 23.44 7.19 9.15
CA ALA A 118 23.16 8.51 9.71
C ALA A 118 24.42 9.17 10.30
N PHE A 119 25.24 8.39 11.02
CA PHE A 119 26.51 8.87 11.58
C PHE A 119 27.49 9.27 10.48
N ALA A 120 27.74 8.39 9.50
CA ALA A 120 28.69 8.65 8.42
C ALA A 120 28.31 9.89 7.60
N LEU A 121 27.03 10.02 7.24
CA LEU A 121 26.54 11.20 6.51
C LEU A 121 26.57 12.45 7.39
N GLY A 122 26.18 12.35 8.67
CA GLY A 122 26.19 13.46 9.61
C GLY A 122 27.60 14.03 9.82
N THR A 123 28.59 13.15 10.02
CA THR A 123 30.01 13.54 10.16
C THR A 123 30.51 14.25 8.91
N ARG A 124 30.23 13.69 7.72
CA ARG A 124 30.64 14.32 6.45
C ARG A 124 30.03 15.72 6.29
N LEU A 125 28.73 15.88 6.54
CA LEU A 125 28.07 17.19 6.44
C LEU A 125 28.60 18.20 7.47
N ARG A 126 29.01 17.72 8.65
CA ARG A 126 29.66 18.56 9.66
C ARG A 126 31.05 19.02 9.22
N GLU A 127 31.84 18.14 8.62
CA GLU A 127 33.14 18.49 8.03
C GLU A 127 33.00 19.50 6.88
N GLU A 128 31.93 19.37 6.09
CA GLU A 128 31.50 20.34 5.06
C GLU A 128 30.96 21.67 5.65
N LYS A 129 30.95 21.83 6.99
CA LYS A 129 30.46 23.01 7.72
C LYS A 129 28.99 23.37 7.43
N VAL A 130 28.16 22.37 7.14
CA VAL A 130 26.71 22.55 6.96
C VAL A 130 26.06 22.96 8.30
N PRO A 131 25.09 23.89 8.30
CA PRO A 131 24.35 24.26 9.51
C PRO A 131 23.67 23.08 10.18
N ALA A 132 23.63 23.08 11.51
CA ALA A 132 23.20 21.95 12.31
C ALA A 132 21.77 21.44 12.01
N ASP A 133 20.84 22.39 11.82
CA ASP A 133 19.44 22.15 11.47
C ASP A 133 19.31 21.57 10.05
N GLU A 134 20.18 21.98 9.13
CA GLU A 134 20.26 21.43 7.79
C GLU A 134 20.86 20.02 7.77
N ILE A 135 21.85 19.72 8.62
CA ILE A 135 22.41 18.35 8.76
C ILE A 135 21.31 17.37 9.15
N ALA A 136 20.52 17.69 10.18
CA ALA A 136 19.44 16.82 10.66
C ALA A 136 18.40 16.54 9.56
N THR A 137 18.00 17.58 8.83
CA THR A 137 17.05 17.48 7.71
C THR A 137 17.61 16.60 6.60
N ARG A 138 18.83 16.87 6.13
CA ARG A 138 19.47 16.10 5.04
C ARG A 138 19.68 14.63 5.39
N VAL A 139 20.05 14.32 6.64
CA VAL A 139 20.20 12.92 7.08
C VAL A 139 18.85 12.22 7.16
N ARG A 140 17.83 12.87 7.72
CA ARG A 140 16.47 12.31 7.77
C ARG A 140 15.96 12.02 6.36
N ASP A 141 16.12 12.95 5.42
CA ASP A 141 15.70 12.79 4.03
C ASP A 141 16.50 11.69 3.31
N HIS A 142 17.80 11.56 3.60
CA HIS A 142 18.61 10.48 3.07
C HIS A 142 18.10 9.11 3.55
N VAL A 143 17.90 8.96 4.86
CA VAL A 143 17.38 7.70 5.44
C VAL A 143 15.98 7.41 4.92
N GLY A 144 15.09 8.42 4.82
CA GLY A 144 13.76 8.26 4.25
C GLY A 144 13.80 7.71 2.82
N ARG A 145 14.67 8.25 1.97
CA ARG A 145 14.88 7.76 0.60
C ARG A 145 15.46 6.35 0.55
N GLU A 146 16.39 6.00 1.45
CA GLU A 146 16.92 4.64 1.53
C GLU A 146 15.85 3.62 1.93
N LEU A 147 14.93 3.99 2.82
CA LEU A 147 13.85 3.11 3.27
C LEU A 147 12.82 2.86 2.15
N ARG A 148 12.58 3.84 1.26
CA ARG A 148 11.63 3.82 0.12
C ARG A 148 10.14 3.66 0.47
N TRP A 149 9.83 3.03 1.60
CA TRP A 149 8.47 2.74 2.06
C TRP A 149 7.64 3.98 2.44
N PRO A 150 8.18 5.05 3.06
CA PRO A 150 7.38 6.21 3.43
C PRO A 150 6.58 6.79 2.25
N ASP A 151 7.25 7.08 1.13
CA ASP A 151 6.61 7.62 -0.07
C ASP A 151 5.59 6.62 -0.67
N ARG A 152 5.95 5.34 -0.68
CA ARG A 152 5.10 4.24 -1.19
C ARG A 152 3.83 4.03 -0.39
N LEU A 153 3.85 4.29 0.91
CA LEU A 153 2.67 4.21 1.76
C LEU A 153 1.82 5.49 1.63
N ALA A 154 2.46 6.65 1.61
CA ALA A 154 1.79 7.95 1.46
C ALA A 154 1.01 8.08 0.14
N GLU A 155 1.42 7.35 -0.90
CA GLU A 155 0.68 7.27 -2.16
C GLU A 155 -0.76 6.77 -2.00
N LEU A 156 -1.00 5.93 -0.99
CA LEU A 156 -2.31 5.33 -0.72
C LEU A 156 -3.13 6.11 0.32
N ASP A 157 -2.63 7.27 0.78
CA ASP A 157 -3.30 8.08 1.78
C ASP A 157 -4.65 8.60 1.27
N GLY A 158 -5.66 8.51 2.13
CA GLY A 158 -7.03 8.89 1.85
C GLY A 158 -7.83 7.84 1.07
N LEU A 159 -7.25 6.68 0.76
CA LEU A 159 -7.98 5.58 0.12
C LEU A 159 -8.70 4.70 1.15
N GLU A 160 -10.02 4.71 1.12
CA GLU A 160 -10.80 3.67 1.79
C GLU A 160 -10.75 2.37 0.96
N ARG A 161 -10.27 1.28 1.57
CA ARG A 161 -10.10 -0.01 0.89
C ARG A 161 -11.17 -1.00 1.35
N THR A 162 -12.26 -1.06 0.60
CA THR A 162 -13.37 -1.97 0.85
C THR A 162 -13.54 -2.98 -0.28
N ALA A 163 -14.13 -4.13 0.06
CA ALA A 163 -14.51 -5.16 -0.90
C ALA A 163 -15.78 -5.87 -0.40
N SER A 164 -16.67 -6.23 -1.32
CA SER A 164 -17.88 -7.00 -1.01
C SER A 164 -17.56 -8.47 -0.75
N LEU A 165 -16.56 -9.02 -1.43
CA LEU A 165 -16.11 -10.39 -1.25
C LEU A 165 -15.31 -10.53 0.04
N GLU A 166 -15.74 -11.44 0.92
CA GLU A 166 -15.13 -11.65 2.22
C GLU A 166 -13.63 -11.98 2.13
N ALA A 167 -13.24 -12.86 1.20
CA ALA A 167 -11.85 -13.22 0.99
C ALA A 167 -10.97 -12.00 0.66
N LEU A 168 -11.45 -11.07 -0.17
CA LEU A 168 -10.74 -9.83 -0.47
C LEU A 168 -10.71 -8.91 0.74
N ARG A 169 -11.81 -8.80 1.49
CA ARG A 169 -11.90 -7.97 2.69
C ARG A 169 -10.87 -8.40 3.75
N LEU A 170 -10.72 -9.70 3.99
CA LEU A 170 -9.71 -10.25 4.90
C LEU A 170 -8.28 -9.94 4.42
N ARG A 171 -8.01 -10.06 3.11
CA ARG A 171 -6.70 -9.73 2.54
C ARG A 171 -6.38 -8.25 2.62
N LEU A 172 -7.35 -7.37 2.38
CA LEU A 172 -7.19 -5.92 2.55
C LEU A 172 -6.88 -5.55 4.01
N ALA A 173 -7.57 -6.17 4.97
CA ALA A 173 -7.29 -5.99 6.39
C ALA A 173 -5.87 -6.47 6.77
N GLN A 174 -5.44 -7.62 6.25
CA GLN A 174 -4.07 -8.13 6.45
C GLN A 174 -3.04 -7.12 5.92
N VAL A 175 -3.20 -6.65 4.69
CA VAL A 175 -2.30 -5.67 4.06
C VAL A 175 -2.27 -4.38 4.87
N ALA A 176 -3.42 -3.84 5.28
CA ALA A 176 -3.48 -2.64 6.11
C ALA A 176 -2.72 -2.80 7.44
N GLY A 177 -2.85 -3.96 8.10
CA GLY A 177 -2.09 -4.27 9.31
C GLY A 177 -0.58 -4.33 9.08
N LEU A 178 -0.12 -4.88 7.95
CA LEU A 178 1.30 -4.91 7.59
C LEU A 178 1.84 -3.52 7.22
N GLU A 179 1.07 -2.72 6.49
CA GLU A 179 1.42 -1.33 6.16
C GLU A 179 1.58 -0.48 7.41
N ALA A 180 0.68 -0.63 8.40
CA ALA A 180 0.80 0.07 9.68
C ALA A 180 2.09 -0.30 10.42
N LYS A 181 2.46 -1.59 10.43
CA LYS A 181 3.73 -2.06 11.01
C LYS A 181 4.93 -1.48 10.26
N VAL A 182 4.92 -1.49 8.93
CA VAL A 182 5.99 -0.91 8.10
C VAL A 182 6.12 0.59 8.35
N SER A 183 5.01 1.32 8.37
CA SER A 183 4.96 2.76 8.65
C SER A 183 5.59 3.07 10.01
N ARG A 184 5.19 2.33 11.05
CA ARG A 184 5.76 2.45 12.39
C ARG A 184 7.27 2.19 12.39
N ARG A 185 7.75 1.11 11.77
CA ARG A 185 9.18 0.81 11.68
C ARG A 185 9.97 1.90 10.95
N CYS A 186 9.40 2.45 9.88
CA CYS A 186 10.02 3.58 9.19
C CYS A 186 10.13 4.81 10.10
N ALA A 187 9.09 5.14 10.86
CA ALA A 187 9.13 6.24 11.83
C ALA A 187 10.19 6.03 12.92
N GLU A 188 10.35 4.80 13.42
CA GLU A 188 11.40 4.43 14.37
C GLU A 188 12.80 4.64 13.78
N HIS A 189 13.05 4.22 12.53
CA HIS A 189 14.33 4.47 11.86
C HIS A 189 14.62 5.96 11.65
N LEU A 190 13.64 6.76 11.24
CA LEU A 190 13.80 8.20 11.05
C LEU A 190 14.08 8.92 12.38
N THR A 191 13.47 8.45 13.46
CA THR A 191 13.72 8.95 14.82
C THR A 191 15.14 8.61 15.26
N LEU A 192 15.57 7.36 15.08
CA LEU A 192 16.93 6.93 15.38
C LEU A 192 17.97 7.75 14.60
N ALA A 193 17.76 7.93 13.29
CA ALA A 193 18.67 8.74 12.47
C ALA A 193 18.78 10.19 12.99
N SER A 194 17.65 10.79 13.39
CA SER A 194 17.62 12.12 13.96
C SER A 194 18.39 12.17 15.30
N GLN A 195 18.20 11.19 16.18
CA GLN A 195 18.90 11.11 17.47
C GLN A 195 20.42 10.97 17.30
N VAL A 196 20.86 10.11 16.39
CA VAL A 196 22.29 9.93 16.07
C VAL A 196 22.92 11.24 15.62
N VAL A 197 22.26 11.97 14.73
CA VAL A 197 22.79 13.26 14.24
C VAL A 197 22.78 14.33 15.33
N MET A 198 21.73 14.42 16.14
CA MET A 198 21.70 15.38 17.24
C MET A 198 22.83 15.15 18.25
N SER A 199 23.23 13.88 18.47
CA SER A 199 24.39 13.56 19.31
C SER A 199 25.73 14.05 18.70
N LEU A 200 25.81 14.18 17.37
CA LEU A 200 27.00 14.65 16.64
C LEU A 200 27.13 16.17 16.62
N VAL A 201 26.01 16.91 16.59
CA VAL A 201 26.03 18.37 16.39
C VAL A 201 25.91 19.14 17.71
N GLY A 202 25.51 18.47 18.80
CA GLY A 202 25.44 19.06 20.14
C GLY A 202 24.12 19.81 20.44
N PRO A 203 23.88 20.15 21.72
CA PRO A 203 22.58 20.65 22.20
C PRO A 203 22.21 22.07 21.73
N ASP A 204 23.18 22.90 21.34
CA ASP A 204 22.94 24.31 20.94
C ASP A 204 22.21 24.46 19.60
N ALA A 205 22.15 23.40 18.79
CA ALA A 205 21.34 23.32 17.57
C ALA A 205 19.83 23.15 17.83
N GLY A 206 19.42 22.93 19.09
CA GLY A 206 18.09 22.45 19.47
C GLY A 206 16.92 23.44 19.39
N ARG A 207 17.12 24.67 18.90
CA ARG A 207 16.04 25.68 18.84
C ARG A 207 15.00 25.42 17.74
N SER A 208 15.38 24.81 16.61
CA SER A 208 14.43 24.31 15.59
C SER A 208 13.99 22.86 15.82
N ALA A 209 14.65 22.12 16.72
CA ALA A 209 14.40 20.69 16.97
C ALA A 209 13.06 20.40 17.69
N ARG A 210 12.47 21.38 18.38
CA ARG A 210 11.17 21.23 19.08
C ARG A 210 9.97 21.03 18.15
N SER A 211 10.12 21.27 16.85
CA SER A 211 9.09 20.96 15.85
C SER A 211 9.06 19.47 15.46
N TRP A 212 10.11 18.71 15.74
CA TRP A 212 10.31 17.37 15.17
C TRP A 212 9.79 16.24 16.07
N THR A 213 9.51 16.54 17.34
CA THR A 213 8.80 15.65 18.27
C THR A 213 7.28 15.69 18.10
N ARG A 214 6.74 16.60 17.29
CA ARG A 214 5.37 16.45 16.75
C ARG A 214 5.41 15.46 15.60
N ALA A 215 5.34 14.18 15.95
CA ALA A 215 4.68 13.24 15.05
C ALA A 215 3.28 13.81 14.72
N PRO A 216 2.82 13.77 13.46
CA PRO A 216 1.45 14.12 13.13
C PRO A 216 0.51 13.10 13.79
N GLY A 217 0.05 13.44 15.00
CA GLY A 217 -1.20 12.93 15.53
C GLY A 217 -2.33 13.48 14.68
N ARG A 218 -2.74 12.69 13.67
CA ARG A 218 -4.03 12.68 12.95
C ARG A 218 -3.81 12.08 11.55
N LEU A 219 -3.61 10.77 11.49
CA LEU A 219 -4.22 9.99 10.41
C LEU A 219 -5.59 9.53 10.93
N ILE A 220 -6.51 10.49 10.98
CA ILE A 220 -7.95 10.23 11.12
C ILE A 220 -8.39 9.59 9.81
N GLY A 221 -8.99 8.41 9.92
CA GLY A 221 -9.56 7.68 8.79
C GLY A 221 -9.82 6.20 9.08
N LEU A 222 -9.30 5.64 10.18
CA LEU A 222 -9.84 4.41 10.72
C LEU A 222 -10.88 4.79 11.76
N THR A 223 -12.14 4.86 11.34
CA THR A 223 -13.26 4.73 12.25
C THR A 223 -13.00 3.49 13.11
N GLU A 224 -12.71 3.73 14.39
CA GLU A 224 -12.85 2.76 15.46
C GLU A 224 -14.29 2.25 15.45
N ARG A 225 -14.51 1.18 14.68
CA ARG A 225 -15.45 0.13 15.05
C ARG A 225 -14.61 -1.12 15.20
N MET A 226 -14.01 -1.24 16.38
CA MET A 226 -13.68 -2.54 16.93
C MET A 226 -14.99 -3.34 16.96
N VAL A 227 -15.19 -4.19 15.96
CA VAL A 227 -16.07 -5.34 16.14
C VAL A 227 -15.18 -6.43 16.68
N ALA A 228 -15.13 -6.50 18.01
CA ALA A 228 -14.79 -7.72 18.71
C ALA A 228 -15.88 -8.73 18.35
N ALA A 229 -15.65 -9.54 17.31
CA ALA A 229 -16.40 -10.77 17.15
C ALA A 229 -15.78 -11.79 18.12
N SER A 230 -16.21 -11.70 19.37
CA SER A 230 -16.25 -12.82 20.29
C SER A 230 -16.95 -13.98 19.55
N VAL A 231 -16.28 -15.11 19.36
CA VAL A 231 -16.96 -16.35 19.00
C VAL A 231 -17.28 -17.07 20.30
N PRO A 232 -18.54 -17.12 20.75
CA PRO A 232 -18.97 -18.13 21.70
C PRO A 232 -19.32 -19.44 20.97
N ASN A 233 -18.92 -20.55 21.58
CA ASN A 233 -19.43 -21.93 21.46
C ASN A 233 -19.72 -22.51 20.06
N ARG A 234 -18.94 -23.55 19.72
CA ARG A 234 -19.41 -24.63 18.84
C ARG A 234 -20.59 -25.34 19.50
N PRO A 235 -21.70 -25.60 18.80
CA PRO A 235 -22.61 -26.67 19.18
C PRO A 235 -21.93 -28.03 18.90
N GLU A 236 -22.01 -28.95 19.86
CA GLU A 236 -21.67 -30.36 19.65
C GLU A 236 -22.56 -30.93 18.55
N VAL A 237 -21.94 -31.50 17.52
CA VAL A 237 -22.64 -32.35 16.56
C VAL A 237 -22.73 -33.74 17.17
N PRO A 238 -23.92 -34.33 17.38
CA PRO A 238 -24.03 -35.71 17.81
C PRO A 238 -23.49 -36.61 16.71
N ARG A 239 -22.58 -37.53 17.07
CA ARG A 239 -22.08 -38.57 16.16
C ARG A 239 -23.24 -39.45 15.71
N PRO A 240 -23.31 -39.86 14.44
CA PRO A 240 -24.30 -40.84 14.00
C PRO A 240 -24.02 -42.18 14.70
N GLU A 241 -25.06 -42.72 15.33
CA GLU A 241 -25.05 -44.07 15.88
C GLU A 241 -24.72 -45.07 14.77
N THR A 242 -23.72 -45.91 15.01
CA THR A 242 -23.50 -47.10 14.21
C THR A 242 -24.73 -47.99 14.33
N VAL A 243 -25.53 -48.05 13.27
CA VAL A 243 -26.57 -49.08 13.12
C VAL A 243 -25.86 -50.41 12.95
N THR A 244 -25.63 -51.09 14.08
CA THR A 244 -25.28 -52.51 14.10
C THR A 244 -26.54 -53.26 13.70
N VAL A 245 -26.63 -53.66 12.43
CA VAL A 245 -27.70 -54.55 11.96
C VAL A 245 -27.53 -55.88 12.70
N ALA A 246 -28.40 -56.10 13.69
CA ALA A 246 -28.54 -57.38 14.35
C ALA A 246 -28.92 -58.43 13.31
N ARG A 247 -28.01 -59.39 13.11
CA ARG A 247 -28.26 -60.65 12.43
C ARG A 247 -29.36 -61.37 13.23
N ARG A 248 -30.59 -61.36 12.70
CA ARG A 248 -31.70 -62.10 13.29
C ARG A 248 -31.87 -63.38 12.51
N ASP A 249 -31.85 -64.46 13.27
CA ASP A 249 -31.95 -65.84 12.84
C ASP A 249 -33.21 -66.09 11.99
N LEU A 250 -33.00 -66.59 10.77
CA LEU A 250 -34.04 -67.32 10.06
C LEU A 250 -33.98 -68.77 10.55
N ALA A 251 -34.73 -69.01 11.62
CA ALA A 251 -35.12 -70.35 11.99
C ALA A 251 -36.10 -70.90 10.94
N GLU A 252 -35.89 -72.18 10.67
CA GLU A 252 -36.60 -73.08 9.78
C GLU A 252 -38.13 -73.04 9.95
N THR A 253 -38.85 -73.34 8.87
CA THR A 253 -40.04 -74.20 8.96
C THR A 253 -40.23 -74.98 7.65
N PRO A 254 -40.76 -76.22 7.73
CA PRO A 254 -40.51 -77.28 6.76
C PRO A 254 -41.60 -77.41 5.69
N ARG A 255 -41.23 -78.04 4.56
CA ARG A 255 -42.05 -79.00 3.81
C ARG A 255 -41.17 -79.83 2.89
#